data_AF-A0A2V1D1S6-F1
#
_entry.id   AF-A0A2V1D1S6-F1
#
_cell.length_a   1.000
_cell.length_b   1.000
_cell.length_c   1.000
_cell.angle_alpha   90.00
_cell.angle_beta   90.00
_cell.angle_gamma   90.00
#
_symmetry.space_group_name_H-M   'P 1'
#
loop_
_entity.id
_entity.type
_entity.pdbx_description
1 polymer ?
#
loop_
_entity_poly.entity_id
_entity_poly.type
_entity_poly.pdbx_seq_one_letter_code
_entity_poly.pdbx_strand_id
1 'polypeptide(L)'
;MSLKNLPAELLDIIVQLSLPEGFETLATTCKIFYARCEPFIQRHNGLRSRFRYFRYGNDGLYEYDGLWATSDFLQLIATDRAIARYIQNATLYTDSWSIGDPSRPSYVLRSVPSIEDGGLIVQSSS
;
A
#
# COMPACT_ATOMS: atom_id res chain seq x y z
N MET A 1 -14.15 -26.29 -19.45
CA MET A 1 -13.10 -25.27 -19.59
C MET A 1 -12.17 -25.39 -18.39
N SER A 2 -10.92 -25.81 -18.60
CA SER A 2 -9.94 -25.91 -17.51
C SER A 2 -9.11 -24.64 -17.47
N LEU A 3 -8.91 -24.04 -16.30
CA LEU A 3 -7.99 -22.91 -16.09
C LEU A 3 -6.57 -23.20 -16.60
N LYS A 4 -6.19 -24.48 -16.70
CA LYS A 4 -4.89 -24.93 -17.23
C LYS A 4 -4.76 -24.77 -18.76
N ASN A 5 -5.87 -24.58 -19.47
CA ASN A 5 -5.89 -24.45 -20.93
C ASN A 5 -5.92 -22.98 -21.38
N LEU A 6 -5.85 -22.04 -20.44
CA LEU A 6 -5.72 -20.62 -20.77
C LEU A 6 -4.34 -20.35 -21.37
N PRO A 7 -4.24 -19.47 -22.38
CA PRO A 7 -2.98 -18.90 -22.82
C PRO A 7 -2.19 -18.33 -21.66
N ALA A 8 -0.86 -18.41 -21.76
CA ALA A 8 0.08 -17.93 -20.75
C ALA A 8 -0.16 -16.46 -20.36
N GLU A 9 -0.50 -15.64 -21.35
CA GLU A 9 -0.74 -14.21 -21.19
C GLU A 9 -1.96 -13.95 -20.29
N LEU A 10 -3.01 -14.77 -20.40
CA LEU A 10 -4.19 -14.63 -19.54
C LEU A 10 -3.88 -15.06 -18.11
N LEU A 11 -3.02 -16.06 -17.92
CA LEU A 11 -2.57 -16.47 -16.59
C LEU A 11 -1.73 -15.37 -15.93
N ASP A 12 -0.86 -14.70 -16.69
CA ASP A 12 -0.06 -13.58 -16.20
C ASP A 12 -0.94 -12.39 -15.80
N ILE A 13 -1.97 -12.07 -16.59
CA ILE A 13 -2.95 -11.03 -16.27
C ILE A 13 -3.70 -11.39 -14.97
N ILE A 14 -4.11 -12.65 -14.79
CA ILE A 14 -4.78 -13.09 -13.55
C ILE A 14 -3.86 -12.89 -12.34
N VAL A 15 -2.58 -13.24 -12.45
CA VAL A 15 -1.60 -13.05 -11.37
C VAL A 15 -1.41 -11.56 -11.08
N GLN A 16 -1.27 -10.71 -12.11
CA GLN A 16 -1.08 -9.27 -11.93
C GLN A 16 -2.30 -8.56 -11.32
N LEU A 17 -3.52 -9.03 -11.63
CA LEU A 17 -4.76 -8.49 -11.07
C LEU A 17 -5.15 -9.14 -9.74
N SER A 18 -4.44 -10.18 -9.30
CA SER A 18 -4.74 -10.85 -8.05
C SER A 18 -4.49 -9.91 -6.85
N LEU A 19 -5.49 -9.82 -5.98
CA LEU A 19 -5.39 -9.03 -4.77
C LEU A 19 -4.49 -9.74 -3.75
N PRO A 20 -3.80 -9.01 -2.87
CA PRO A 20 -2.96 -9.58 -1.82
C PRO A 20 -3.65 -10.68 -0.99
N GLU A 21 -4.94 -10.52 -0.69
CA GLU A 21 -5.74 -11.45 0.11
C GLU A 21 -5.91 -12.82 -0.57
N GLY A 22 -5.92 -12.85 -1.91
CA GLY A 22 -6.10 -14.06 -2.71
C GLY A 22 -4.81 -14.60 -3.33
N PHE A 23 -3.70 -13.87 -3.21
CA PHE A 23 -2.44 -14.19 -3.89
C PHE A 23 -1.89 -15.57 -3.47
N GLU A 24 -1.88 -15.87 -2.18
CA GLU A 24 -1.38 -17.16 -1.66
C GLU A 24 -2.28 -18.33 -2.08
N THR A 25 -3.60 -18.14 -2.05
CA THR A 25 -4.57 -19.13 -2.53
C THR A 25 -4.41 -19.39 -4.02
N LEU A 26 -4.18 -18.35 -4.82
CA LEU A 26 -3.92 -18.48 -6.24
C LEU A 26 -2.64 -19.28 -6.51
N ALA A 27 -1.54 -18.89 -5.84
CA ALA A 27 -0.24 -19.55 -5.99
C ALA A 27 -0.29 -21.05 -5.60
N THR A 28 -1.13 -21.41 -4.62
CA THR A 28 -1.25 -22.80 -4.13
C THR A 28 -2.24 -23.65 -4.92
N THR A 29 -3.02 -23.05 -5.85
CA THR A 29 -4.05 -23.77 -6.60
C THR A 29 -3.47 -24.88 -7.49
N CYS A 30 -2.40 -24.59 -8.24
CA CYS A 30 -1.70 -25.60 -9.03
C CYS A 30 -0.28 -25.16 -9.42
N LYS A 31 0.54 -26.12 -9.90
CA LYS A 31 1.94 -25.88 -10.32
C LYS A 31 2.11 -24.78 -11.36
N ILE A 32 1.15 -24.63 -12.28
CA ILE A 32 1.20 -23.59 -13.33
C ILE A 32 1.11 -22.20 -12.69
N PHE A 33 0.12 -21.98 -11.81
CA PHE A 33 0.00 -20.70 -11.10
C PHE A 33 1.17 -20.46 -10.17
N TYR A 34 1.64 -21.48 -9.45
CA TYR A 34 2.82 -21.35 -8.61
C TYR A 34 4.02 -20.79 -9.39
N ALA A 35 4.34 -21.36 -10.56
CA ALA A 35 5.44 -20.91 -11.41
C ALA A 35 5.26 -19.46 -11.90
N ARG A 36 4.02 -19.01 -12.12
CA ARG A 36 3.73 -17.62 -12.52
C ARG A 36 3.74 -16.63 -11.35
N CYS A 37 3.35 -17.08 -10.15
CA CYS A 37 3.37 -16.28 -8.94
C CYS A 37 4.79 -16.13 -8.36
N GLU A 38 5.68 -17.11 -8.58
CA GLU A 38 7.06 -17.15 -8.06
C GLU A 38 7.80 -15.81 -8.10
N PRO A 39 7.89 -15.08 -9.23
CA PRO A 39 8.58 -13.78 -9.28
C PRO A 39 7.96 -12.70 -8.38
N PHE A 40 6.70 -12.84 -8.00
CA PHE A 40 5.97 -11.87 -7.17
C PHE A 40 5.96 -12.24 -5.68
N ILE A 41 6.33 -13.48 -5.31
CA ILE A 41 6.29 -13.96 -3.91
C ILE A 41 7.16 -13.09 -2.99
N GLN A 42 8.38 -12.75 -3.41
CA GLN A 42 9.28 -11.94 -2.59
C GLN A 42 8.68 -10.56 -2.30
N ARG A 43 8.14 -9.89 -3.32
CA ARG A 43 7.47 -8.60 -3.16
C ARG A 43 6.23 -8.72 -2.29
N HIS A 44 5.39 -9.73 -2.51
CA HIS A 44 4.20 -10.00 -1.70
C HIS A 44 4.56 -10.14 -0.21
N ASN A 45 5.56 -10.96 0.11
CA ASN A 45 6.01 -11.19 1.47
C ASN A 45 6.62 -9.93 2.09
N GLY A 46 7.40 -9.16 1.33
CA GLY A 46 7.99 -7.90 1.79
C GLY A 46 6.90 -6.89 2.17
N LEU A 47 5.93 -6.66 1.28
CA LEU A 47 4.81 -5.76 1.52
C LEU A 47 3.93 -6.24 2.68
N ARG A 48 3.60 -7.53 2.73
CA ARG A 48 2.82 -8.12 3.83
C ARG A 48 3.53 -7.93 5.17
N SER A 49 4.82 -8.25 5.25
CA SER A 49 5.60 -8.11 6.47
C SER A 49 5.64 -6.66 6.94
N ARG A 50 5.92 -5.72 6.01
CA ARG A 50 6.05 -4.30 6.32
C ARG A 50 4.75 -3.64 6.74
N PHE A 51 3.66 -3.89 6.01
CA PHE A 51 2.44 -3.08 6.12
C PHE A 51 1.32 -3.72 6.94
N ARG A 52 1.39 -5.02 7.27
CA ARG A 52 0.35 -5.70 8.06
C ARG A 52 0.01 -4.98 9.36
N TYR A 53 1.04 -4.53 10.08
CA TYR A 53 0.92 -3.76 11.31
C TYR A 53 1.71 -2.45 11.16
N PHE A 54 1.15 -1.53 10.37
CA PHE A 54 1.82 -0.28 10.02
C PHE A 54 1.97 0.67 11.22
N ARG A 55 3.13 1.33 11.32
CA ARG A 55 3.42 2.42 12.26
C ARG A 55 4.46 3.37 11.65
N TYR A 56 4.35 4.67 11.93
CA TYR A 56 5.41 5.65 11.57
C TYR A 56 6.73 5.33 12.28
N GLY A 57 7.85 5.68 11.64
CA GLY A 57 9.19 5.21 12.00
C GLY A 57 9.53 5.23 13.49
N ASN A 58 9.97 4.07 13.99
CA ASN A 58 11.25 3.82 14.69
C ASN A 58 11.17 2.46 15.42
N ASP A 59 10.97 1.38 14.68
CA ASP A 59 11.09 0.01 15.18
C ASP A 59 12.42 -0.65 14.79
N GLY A 60 13.35 0.10 14.16
CA GLY A 60 14.71 -0.38 13.84
C GLY A 60 14.79 -1.53 12.82
N LEU A 61 13.65 -2.08 12.40
CA LEU A 61 13.56 -3.22 11.48
C LEU A 61 13.52 -2.81 10.00
N TYR A 62 13.17 -1.56 9.73
CA TYR A 62 13.11 -0.99 8.38
C TYR A 62 13.88 0.32 8.39
N GLU A 63 15.18 0.18 8.21
CA GLU A 63 16.13 1.27 8.07
C GLU A 63 15.64 2.18 6.93
N TYR A 64 15.18 3.38 7.26
CA TYR A 64 14.92 4.47 6.31
C TYR A 64 13.71 4.35 5.36
N ASP A 65 12.51 4.05 5.87
CA ASP A 65 11.31 4.11 5.00
C ASP A 65 10.78 5.54 4.75
N GLY A 66 11.34 6.57 5.41
CA GLY A 66 10.95 7.97 5.18
C GLY A 66 9.50 8.33 5.53
N LEU A 67 8.72 7.40 6.10
CA LEU A 67 7.33 7.58 6.50
C LEU A 67 7.27 8.22 7.89
N TRP A 68 7.39 9.55 7.92
CA TRP A 68 7.38 10.33 9.16
C TRP A 68 6.04 10.99 9.43
N ALA A 69 5.24 11.24 8.39
CA ALA A 69 3.95 11.87 8.47
C ALA A 69 2.86 11.12 7.69
N THR A 70 1.60 11.44 7.98
CA THR A 70 0.44 10.94 7.22
C THR A 70 0.53 11.27 5.74
N SER A 71 1.05 12.45 5.38
CA SER A 71 1.22 12.85 3.98
C SER A 71 2.13 11.90 3.20
N ASP A 72 3.25 11.46 3.80
CA ASP A 72 4.20 10.56 3.16
C ASP A 72 3.58 9.19 2.93
N PHE A 73 2.80 8.74 3.92
CA PHE A 73 2.07 7.49 3.83
C PHE A 73 0.98 7.50 2.76
N LEU A 74 0.23 8.60 2.65
CA LEU A 74 -0.76 8.78 1.57
C LEU A 74 -0.10 8.86 0.20
N GLN A 75 1.06 9.53 0.09
CA GLN A 75 1.83 9.59 -1.16
C GLN A 75 2.35 8.20 -1.56
N LEU A 76 2.77 7.40 -0.59
CA LEU A 76 3.18 6.02 -0.82
C LEU A 76 2.02 5.17 -1.35
N ILE A 77 0.84 5.25 -0.74
CA ILE A 77 -0.37 4.54 -1.21
C ILE A 77 -0.82 5.04 -2.60
N ALA A 78 -0.70 6.34 -2.87
CA ALA A 78 -1.01 6.91 -4.17
C ALA A 78 -0.09 6.37 -5.28
N THR A 79 1.18 6.11 -4.93
CA THR A 79 2.19 5.55 -5.83
C THR A 79 1.96 4.06 -6.06
N ASP A 80 1.67 3.30 -5.01
CA ASP A 80 1.39 1.87 -5.07
C ASP A 80 0.15 1.52 -4.26
N ARG A 81 -1.00 1.45 -4.95
CA ARG A 81 -2.30 1.16 -4.33
C ARG A 81 -2.37 -0.22 -3.71
N ALA A 82 -1.49 -1.16 -4.08
CA ALA A 82 -1.48 -2.49 -3.49
C ALA A 82 -1.08 -2.45 -2.01
N ILE A 83 -0.28 -1.45 -1.60
CA ILE A 83 0.16 -1.26 -0.20
C ILE A 83 -1.05 -1.16 0.73
N ALA A 84 -2.09 -0.42 0.32
CA ALA A 84 -3.30 -0.24 1.13
C ALA A 84 -3.98 -1.57 1.51
N ARG A 85 -3.89 -2.59 0.65
CA ARG A 85 -4.50 -3.90 0.84
C ARG A 85 -3.71 -4.78 1.81
N TYR A 86 -2.44 -4.48 2.06
CA TYR A 86 -1.64 -5.21 3.05
C TYR A 86 -1.86 -4.71 4.48
N ILE A 87 -2.45 -3.53 4.68
CA ILE A 87 -2.65 -2.93 6.00
C ILE A 87 -3.82 -3.61 6.71
N GLN A 88 -3.54 -4.29 7.83
CA GLN A 88 -4.59 -4.82 8.70
C GLN A 88 -4.82 -3.90 9.90
N ASN A 89 -3.74 -3.33 10.45
CA ASN A 89 -3.79 -2.35 11.53
C ASN A 89 -2.80 -1.23 11.23
N ALA A 90 -3.20 0.01 11.50
CA ALA A 90 -2.36 1.18 11.32
C ALA A 90 -2.33 2.03 12.58
N THR A 91 -1.15 2.21 13.17
CA THR A 91 -0.93 3.12 14.30
C THR A 91 -0.43 4.45 13.77
N LEU A 92 -1.31 5.46 13.77
CA LEU A 92 -1.01 6.78 13.19
C LEU A 92 -0.71 7.87 14.25
N TYR A 93 -0.70 7.51 15.54
CA TYR A 93 -0.61 8.48 16.64
C TYR A 93 0.65 9.37 16.61
N THR A 94 1.75 8.88 16.04
CA THR A 94 3.03 9.59 15.96
C THR A 94 2.96 10.89 15.13
N ASP A 95 1.99 11.01 14.23
CA ASP A 95 1.74 12.22 13.43
C ASP A 95 1.34 13.41 14.33
N SER A 96 0.62 13.13 15.42
CA SER A 96 0.12 14.14 16.37
C SER A 96 1.18 14.63 17.37
N TRP A 97 2.25 13.86 17.58
CA TRP A 97 3.34 14.21 18.49
C TRP A 97 4.36 15.18 17.85
N SER A 98 4.48 15.14 16.52
CA SER A 98 5.46 15.94 15.75
C SER A 98 5.24 17.45 15.74
N ILE A 99 4.11 17.94 16.25
CA ILE A 99 3.79 19.38 16.28
C ILE A 99 4.62 20.15 17.33
N GLY A 100 5.34 19.46 18.23
CA GLY A 100 6.07 20.10 19.34
C GLY A 100 7.55 19.73 19.54
N ASP A 101 8.17 18.88 18.72
CA ASP A 101 9.57 18.45 18.93
C ASP A 101 10.56 19.20 18.01
N PRO A 102 11.41 20.09 18.55
CA PRO A 102 12.38 20.87 17.78
C PRO A 102 13.59 20.04 17.27
N SER A 103 13.73 18.79 17.68
CA SER A 103 14.82 17.89 17.28
C SER A 103 14.53 17.18 15.95
N ARG A 104 13.29 17.23 15.47
CA ARG A 104 12.89 16.71 14.17
C ARG A 104 13.03 17.81 13.11
N PRO A 105 13.48 17.49 11.88
CA PRO A 105 13.35 18.44 10.79
C PRO A 105 11.89 18.88 10.74
N SER A 106 11.65 20.18 10.71
CA SER A 106 10.32 20.76 10.53
C SER A 106 9.81 20.37 9.15
N TYR A 107 9.38 19.11 9.01
CA TYR A 107 8.48 18.71 7.95
C TYR A 107 7.16 19.36 8.33
N VAL A 108 7.06 20.63 7.95
CA VAL A 108 5.80 21.29 7.64
C VAL A 108 4.98 20.21 6.97
N LEU A 109 3.89 19.75 7.61
CA LEU A 109 2.84 18.99 6.92
C LEU A 109 2.71 19.68 5.57
N ARG A 110 3.18 19.06 4.47
CA ARG A 110 3.27 19.74 3.17
C ARG A 110 1.93 20.40 3.00
N SER A 111 1.92 21.74 3.09
CA SER A 111 0.72 22.46 3.46
C SER A 111 -0.36 22.01 2.51
N VAL A 112 -1.34 21.26 3.03
CA VAL A 112 -2.58 21.05 2.30
C VAL A 112 -3.03 22.48 2.06
N PRO A 113 -3.15 22.93 0.80
CA PRO A 113 -3.62 24.27 0.54
C PRO A 113 -4.89 24.44 1.37
N SER A 114 -4.97 25.52 2.14
CA SER A 114 -6.25 25.88 2.73
C SER A 114 -7.24 25.86 1.57
N ILE A 115 -8.26 25.00 1.63
CA ILE A 115 -9.40 25.15 0.73
C ILE A 115 -10.18 26.31 1.34
N GLU A 116 -9.65 27.50 1.15
CA GLU A 116 -10.28 28.75 1.57
C GLU A 116 -11.50 29.08 0.68
N ASP A 117 -11.64 28.39 -0.45
CA ASP A 117 -12.83 28.36 -1.28
C ASP A 117 -13.22 26.91 -1.58
N GLY A 118 -14.10 26.33 -0.74
CA GLY A 118 -14.71 25.01 -0.94
C GLY A 118 -14.90 24.71 -2.42
N GLY A 119 -14.09 23.76 -2.95
CA GLY A 119 -14.04 23.47 -4.38
C GLY A 119 -15.44 23.27 -4.95
N LEU A 120 -15.62 23.62 -6.23
CA LEU A 120 -16.90 23.68 -6.94
C LEU A 120 -17.91 22.64 -6.43
N ILE A 121 -18.97 23.14 -5.79
CA ILE A 121 -20.13 22.34 -5.41
C ILE A 121 -20.78 21.87 -6.72
N VAL A 122 -20.55 20.62 -7.08
CA VAL A 122 -21.28 19.97 -8.18
C VAL A 122 -22.71 19.76 -7.68
N GLN A 123 -23.61 20.68 -8.00
CA GLN A 123 -25.03 20.48 -7.81
C GLN A 123 -25.47 19.33 -8.73
N SER A 124 -25.80 18.18 -8.15
CA SER A 124 -26.52 17.13 -8.87
C SER A 124 -27.96 17.61 -9.06
N SER A 125 -28.27 18.14 -10.23
CA SER A 125 -29.66 18.34 -10.67
C SER A 125 -30.34 16.96 -10.73
N SER A 126 -31.35 16.78 -9.90
CA SER A 126 -32.35 15.71 -9.99
C SER A 126 -33.50 16.16 -10.87
#